data_AF-A0A7I8DHD2-F1
#
_entry.id   AF-A0A7I8DHD2-F1
#
_cell.length_a   1.000
_cell.length_b   1.000
_cell.length_c   1.000
_cell.angle_alpha   90.00
_cell.angle_beta   90.00
_cell.angle_gamma   90.00
#
_symmetry.space_group_name_H-M   'P 1'
#
loop_
_entity.id
_entity.type
_entity.pdbx_description
1 polymer ?
#
loop_
_entity_poly.entity_id
_entity_poly.type
_entity_poly.pdbx_seq_one_letter_code
_entity_poly.pdbx_strand_id
1 'polypeptide(L)' 'MKTAEAKVKAILLADDPESFVTRRIPEVSLEFGGIPGDRHFGITAPSDSRQPMYPRQKSSTDARLQSYLKKNVKL' A
#
# COMPACT_ATOMS: atom_id res chain seq x y z
N MET A 1 -11.80 -0.56 -24.48
CA MET A 1 -10.95 -0.41 -23.28
C MET A 1 -9.58 0.03 -23.75
N LYS A 2 -9.03 1.15 -23.24
CA LYS A 2 -7.69 1.62 -23.62
C LYS A 2 -6.63 0.86 -22.83
N THR A 3 -5.55 0.47 -23.48
CA THR A 3 -4.39 -0.19 -22.87
C THR A 3 -3.17 0.75 -22.90
N ALA A 4 -2.26 0.55 -21.95
CA ALA A 4 -0.97 1.23 -21.89
C ALA A 4 0.10 0.25 -21.40
N GLU A 5 1.33 0.42 -21.88
CA GLU A 5 2.49 -0.32 -21.41
C GLU A 5 3.30 0.51 -20.42
N ALA A 6 3.85 -0.13 -19.40
CA ALA A 6 4.70 0.49 -18.41
C ALA A 6 5.77 -0.48 -17.91
N LYS A 7 6.88 0.07 -17.41
CA LYS A 7 7.95 -0.69 -16.76
C LYS A 7 8.12 -0.22 -15.32
N VAL A 8 8.13 -1.17 -14.38
CA VAL A 8 8.41 -0.90 -12.96
C VAL A 8 9.87 -0.48 -12.81
N LYS A 9 10.13 0.67 -12.18
CA LYS A 9 11.49 1.17 -11.96
C LYS A 9 12.10 0.67 -10.65
N ALA A 10 11.29 0.56 -9.61
CA ALA A 10 11.71 0.16 -8.29
C ALA A 10 10.51 -0.40 -7.50
N ILE A 11 10.78 -1.22 -6.50
CA ILE A 11 9.83 -1.62 -5.47
C ILE A 11 10.32 -1.01 -4.16
N LEU A 12 9.41 -0.37 -3.43
CA LEU A 12 9.70 0.38 -2.21
C LEU A 12 8.80 -0.13 -1.08
N LEU A 13 9.36 -0.26 0.13
CA LEU A 13 8.68 -0.76 1.33
C LEU A 13 8.91 0.18 2.51
N ALA A 14 7.87 0.51 3.25
CA ALA A 14 7.96 1.20 4.54
C ALA A 14 7.77 0.19 5.67
N ASP A 15 8.85 -0.43 6.13
CA ASP A 15 8.84 -1.47 7.16
C ASP A 15 9.21 -0.97 8.57
N ASP A 16 9.49 0.33 8.71
CA ASP A 16 9.63 0.99 10.00
C ASP A 16 8.25 1.45 10.50
N PRO A 17 7.73 0.93 11.62
CA PRO A 17 6.40 1.28 12.12
C PRO A 17 6.28 2.74 12.58
N GLU A 18 7.39 3.42 12.85
CA GLU A 18 7.40 4.81 13.30
C GLU A 18 7.64 5.79 12.14
N SER A 19 8.11 5.32 10.99
CA SER A 19 8.41 6.14 9.81
C SER A 19 7.52 5.85 8.60
N PHE A 20 7.42 6.79 7.67
CA PHE A 20 6.83 6.60 6.35
C PHE A 20 7.90 6.53 5.25
N VAL A 21 9.17 6.69 5.64
CA VAL A 21 10.29 6.63 4.71
C VAL A 21 10.41 5.20 4.19
N THR A 22 10.40 5.06 2.87
CA THR A 22 10.52 3.76 2.22
C THR A 22 11.96 3.43 1.86
N ARG A 23 12.28 2.15 1.84
CA ARG A 23 13.55 1.61 1.32
C ARG A 23 13.30 0.73 0.10
N ARG A 24 14.30 0.60 -0.76
CA ARG A 24 14.20 -0.23 -1.97
C ARG A 24 14.32 -1.72 -1.63
N ILE A 25 13.47 -2.54 -2.25
CA ILE A 25 13.51 -4.00 -2.16
C ILE A 25 13.57 -4.63 -3.57
N PRO A 26 14.18 -5.81 -3.71
CA PRO A 26 14.33 -6.46 -5.02
C PRO A 26 13.05 -7.12 -5.51
N GLU A 27 12.17 -7.57 -4.61
CA GLU A 27 10.94 -8.29 -4.92
C GLU A 27 9.94 -8.14 -3.78
N VAL A 28 8.66 -8.39 -4.05
CA VAL A 28 7.60 -8.30 -3.06
C VAL A 28 6.42 -9.22 -3.37
N SER A 29 5.72 -9.68 -2.32
CA SER A 29 4.42 -10.34 -2.42
C SER A 29 3.30 -9.29 -2.33
N LEU A 30 2.24 -9.46 -3.13
CA LEU A 30 1.06 -8.61 -3.10
C LEU A 30 -0.14 -9.41 -2.61
N GLU A 31 -0.79 -8.90 -1.58
CA GLU A 31 -1.95 -9.52 -0.95
C GLU A 31 -3.14 -8.55 -0.86
N PHE A 32 -4.33 -9.08 -0.57
CA PHE A 32 -5.47 -8.22 -0.25
C PHE A 32 -5.18 -7.49 1.07
N GLY A 33 -5.03 -6.17 0.98
CA GLY A 33 -4.52 -5.36 2.09
C GLY A 33 -3.13 -4.75 1.84
N GLY A 34 -2.49 -5.04 0.69
CA GLY A 34 -1.28 -4.36 0.25
C GLY A 34 -0.05 -5.27 0.27
N ILE A 35 1.09 -4.71 0.69
CA ILE A 35 2.37 -5.41 0.79
C ILE A 35 2.54 -5.91 2.24
N PRO A 36 2.64 -7.22 2.50
CA PRO A 36 2.92 -7.73 3.84
C PRO A 36 4.23 -7.15 4.39
N GLY A 37 4.19 -6.67 5.64
CA GLY A 37 5.32 -6.01 6.29
C GLY A 37 5.45 -4.51 5.97
N ASP A 38 4.63 -3.96 5.08
CA ASP A 38 4.49 -2.51 4.94
C ASP A 38 3.66 -1.94 6.09
N ARG A 39 4.00 -0.75 6.57
CA ARG A 39 3.28 -0.03 7.63
C ARG A 39 1.80 0.17 7.29
N HIS A 40 1.43 0.24 6.01
CA HIS A 40 0.05 0.42 5.56
C HIS A 40 -0.67 -0.90 5.30
N PHE A 41 -0.07 -2.05 5.60
CA PHE A 41 -0.67 -3.34 5.34
C PHE A 41 -1.95 -3.54 6.17
N GLY A 42 -3.06 -3.82 5.50
CA GLY A 42 -4.34 -4.14 6.12
C GLY A 42 -5.53 -3.83 5.23
N ILE A 43 -6.66 -4.47 5.52
CA ILE A 43 -7.95 -4.18 4.86
C ILE A 43 -8.57 -2.89 5.45
N THR A 44 -8.18 -2.54 6.68
CA THR A 44 -8.65 -1.37 7.41
C THR A 44 -7.48 -0.55 7.90
N ALA A 45 -7.70 0.75 8.03
CA ALA A 45 -6.75 1.65 8.66
C ALA A 45 -7.49 2.67 9.53
N PRO A 46 -6.82 3.23 10.56
CA PRO A 46 -7.37 4.34 11.32
C PRO A 46 -7.65 5.54 10.42
N SER A 47 -8.83 6.12 10.57
CA SER A 47 -9.21 7.37 9.93
C SER A 47 -8.25 8.50 10.33
N ASP A 48 -7.84 9.29 9.34
CA ASP A 48 -7.00 10.47 9.51
C ASP A 48 -7.63 11.68 8.79
N SER A 49 -6.86 12.77 8.62
CA SER A 49 -7.32 13.99 7.95
C SER A 49 -7.80 13.77 6.50
N ARG A 50 -7.48 12.64 5.86
CA ARG A 50 -7.95 12.31 4.50
C ARG A 50 -9.38 11.80 4.48
N GLN A 51 -9.93 11.41 5.63
CA GLN A 51 -11.28 10.88 5.79
C GLN A 51 -12.07 11.72 6.81
N PRO A 52 -12.30 13.02 6.54
CA PRO A 52 -12.83 13.98 7.52
C PRO A 52 -14.27 13.70 7.98
N MET A 53 -15.01 12.86 7.24
CA MET A 53 -16.35 12.41 7.59
C MET A 53 -16.39 11.38 8.73
N TYR A 54 -15.25 10.77 9.10
CA TYR A 54 -15.15 9.84 10.21
C TYR A 54 -14.41 10.48 11.40
N PRO A 55 -14.81 10.19 12.66
CA PRO A 55 -14.01 10.56 13.83
C PRO A 55 -12.59 10.01 13.68
N ARG A 56 -11.55 10.79 14.03
CA ARG A 56 -10.15 10.35 13.96
C ARG A 56 -9.94 9.05 14.74
N GLN A 57 -9.03 8.21 14.24
CA GLN A 57 -8.66 6.90 14.80
C GLN A 57 -9.77 5.85 14.84
N LYS A 58 -10.93 6.11 14.21
CA LYS A 58 -11.95 5.09 14.00
C LYS A 58 -11.48 4.15 12.88
N SER A 59 -11.58 2.84 13.10
CA SER A 59 -11.27 1.86 12.05
C SER A 59 -12.25 2.03 10.88
N SER A 60 -11.72 2.33 9.70
CA SER A 60 -12.47 2.40 8.44
C SER A 60 -11.78 1.49 7.41
N THR A 61 -12.54 1.00 6.42
CA THR A 61 -11.95 0.33 5.25
C THR A 61 -10.87 1.21 4.65
N ASP A 62 -9.67 0.67 4.45
CA ASP A 62 -8.55 1.47 3.98
C ASP A 62 -8.70 1.79 2.48
N ALA A 63 -9.13 3.01 2.18
CA ALA A 63 -9.17 3.52 0.82
C ALA A 63 -7.79 3.95 0.29
N ARG A 64 -6.71 3.86 1.10
CA ARG A 64 -5.33 4.16 0.68
C ARG A 64 -4.72 3.03 -0.16
N LEU A 65 -5.43 1.92 -0.33
CA LEU A 65 -5.01 0.82 -1.17
C LEU A 65 -4.86 1.26 -2.62
N GLN A 66 -3.60 1.38 -3.04
CA GLN A 66 -3.19 1.33 -4.43
C GLN A 66 -3.70 0.02 -5.03
N SER A 67 -4.77 0.13 -5.81
CA SER A 67 -5.23 -0.89 -6.74
C SER A 67 -4.04 -1.29 -7.64
N TYR A 68 -3.50 -2.51 -7.50
CA TYR A 68 -3.11 -3.37 -8.63
C TYR A 68 -2.95 -4.83 -8.16
N LEU A 69 -3.59 -5.73 -8.92
CA LEU A 69 -3.77 -7.16 -8.70
C LEU A 69 -2.47 -8.00 -8.74
N LYS A 70 -2.50 -9.09 -7.96
CA LYS A 70 -1.86 -10.41 -8.15
C LYS A 70 -0.81 -10.49 -9.27
N LYS A 71 0.46 -10.45 -8.88
CA LYS A 71 1.60 -11.17 -9.48
C LYS A 71 2.83 -10.93 -8.60
N ASN A 72 3.65 -11.96 -8.40
CA ASN A 72 5.01 -11.76 -7.92
C ASN A 72 5.75 -10.91 -8.95
N VAL A 73 6.05 -9.65 -8.61
CA VAL A 73 6.82 -8.75 -9.46
C VAL A 73 8.28 -8.89 -9.04
N LYS A 74 9.07 -9.63 -9.82
CA LYS A 74 10.52 -9.57 -9.78
C LYS A 74 10.98 -8.57 -10.84
N LEU A 75 11.85 -7.65 -10.46
CA LEU A 75 12.51 -6.71 -11.39
C LEU A 75 13.63 -7.40 -12.18
#